data_AF-A0A6M3IL77-F1
#
_entry.id   AF-A0A6M3IL77-F1
#
_cell.length_a   1.000
_cell.length_b   1.000
_cell.length_c   1.000
_cell.angle_alpha   90.00
_cell.angle_beta   90.00
_cell.angle_gamma   90.00
#
_symmetry.space_group_name_H-M   'P 1'
#
loop_
_entity.id
_entity.type
_entity.pdbx_description
1 polymer ?
#
loop_
_entity_poly.entity_id
_entity_poly.type
_entity_poly.pdbx_seq_one_letter_code
_entity_poly.pdbx_strand_id
1 'polypeptide(L)'
;MRVSGSFNGTGATVYLCLGFIPDFVHVWNLQGTQILEAYWNKEMMRAIEVVEGLQNSGASSTISALTIGTGILPYYGGTVLTSTTAGTTTYAEGVYLKKDDRDYRYASAASSPHGLYDAVSNTIDTWTLGTASTHKGNFNADATGTYIGPGSPIKIDGRYYSIVALTAGQGISSEEVTLSHGPTSGDIEFIGGMYTTTPMIAGEVTLDGFVLTNTTINVNDAQCAFEAGTYDR
;
A
#
# COMPACT_ATOMS: atom_id res chain seq x y z
N MET A 1 -14.59 -9.38 9.49
CA MET A 1 -13.43 -8.49 9.49
C MET A 1 -13.17 -8.08 8.06
N ARG A 2 -12.88 -6.81 7.82
CA ARG A 2 -12.53 -6.27 6.51
C ARG A 2 -11.28 -5.41 6.66
N VAL A 3 -10.31 -5.64 5.81
CA VAL A 3 -9.06 -4.86 5.73
C VAL A 3 -8.88 -4.40 4.30
N SER A 4 -8.30 -3.22 4.14
CA SER A 4 -7.87 -2.71 2.85
C SER A 4 -6.47 -2.15 2.97
N GLY A 5 -5.81 -2.01 1.83
CA GLY A 5 -4.48 -1.44 1.79
C GLY A 5 -3.97 -1.23 0.38
N SER A 6 -2.75 -0.71 0.31
CA SER A 6 -1.99 -0.51 -0.91
C SER A 6 -0.60 -1.14 -0.80
N PHE A 7 -0.05 -1.49 -1.95
CA PHE A 7 1.29 -2.02 -2.11
C PHE A 7 1.87 -1.58 -3.46
N ASN A 8 3.19 -1.64 -3.57
CA ASN A 8 3.84 -1.47 -4.86
C ASN A 8 3.81 -2.80 -5.60
N GLY A 9 3.38 -2.76 -6.85
CA GLY A 9 3.39 -3.95 -7.66
C GLY A 9 4.82 -4.37 -8.03
N THR A 10 5.06 -5.67 -8.13
CA THR A 10 6.42 -6.24 -8.29
C THR A 10 6.61 -7.01 -9.59
N GLY A 11 5.55 -7.24 -10.37
CA GLY A 11 5.60 -8.15 -11.52
C GLY A 11 5.87 -9.61 -11.15
N ALA A 12 5.82 -9.97 -9.86
CA ALA A 12 6.10 -11.30 -9.33
C ALA A 12 4.89 -11.84 -8.54
N THR A 13 5.02 -13.05 -7.96
CA THR A 13 4.03 -13.52 -6.98
C THR A 13 4.18 -12.72 -5.68
N VAL A 14 3.08 -12.22 -5.13
CA VAL A 14 3.06 -11.44 -3.89
C VAL A 14 2.15 -12.09 -2.86
N TYR A 15 2.61 -12.15 -1.62
CA TYR A 15 1.94 -12.71 -0.46
C TYR A 15 1.55 -11.59 0.50
N LEU A 16 0.26 -11.36 0.68
CA LEU A 16 -0.27 -10.38 1.63
C LEU A 16 -0.58 -11.11 2.94
N CYS A 17 0.27 -10.91 3.95
CA CYS A 17 0.19 -11.55 5.26
C CYS A 17 -0.67 -10.70 6.20
N LEU A 18 -1.97 -10.98 6.24
CA LEU A 18 -3.00 -10.16 6.90
C LEU A 18 -3.29 -10.56 8.35
N GLY A 19 -2.86 -11.74 8.78
CA GLY A 19 -3.21 -12.30 10.10
C GLY A 19 -4.48 -13.14 10.11
N PHE A 20 -5.12 -13.37 8.97
CA PHE A 20 -6.30 -14.22 8.83
C PHE A 20 -6.47 -14.69 7.39
N ILE A 21 -7.18 -15.82 7.19
CA ILE A 21 -7.57 -16.31 5.86
C ILE A 21 -8.83 -15.58 5.40
N PRO A 22 -8.78 -14.82 4.29
CA PRO A 22 -9.96 -14.13 3.77
C PRO A 22 -10.95 -15.09 3.12
N ASP A 23 -12.25 -14.78 3.26
CA ASP A 23 -13.33 -15.41 2.50
C ASP A 23 -13.54 -14.74 1.13
N PHE A 24 -13.12 -13.48 0.99
CA PHE A 24 -13.13 -12.75 -0.27
C PHE A 24 -11.91 -11.82 -0.38
N VAL A 25 -11.46 -11.61 -1.61
CA VAL A 25 -10.37 -10.69 -1.95
C VAL A 25 -10.74 -9.94 -3.23
N HIS A 26 -10.51 -8.64 -3.24
CA HIS A 26 -10.56 -7.78 -4.42
C HIS A 26 -9.22 -7.05 -4.52
N VAL A 27 -8.57 -7.11 -5.68
CA VAL A 27 -7.30 -6.41 -5.96
C VAL A 27 -7.45 -5.65 -7.25
N TRP A 28 -6.89 -4.45 -7.33
CA TRP A 28 -6.85 -3.66 -8.55
C TRP A 28 -5.57 -2.83 -8.63
N ASN A 29 -5.10 -2.57 -9.85
CA ASN A 29 -4.04 -1.59 -10.06
C ASN A 29 -4.64 -0.17 -10.02
N LEU A 30 -3.84 0.79 -9.57
CA LEU A 30 -4.17 2.22 -9.56
C LEU A 30 -3.41 2.98 -10.66
N GLN A 31 -2.46 2.31 -11.30
CA GLN A 31 -1.58 2.87 -12.32
C GLN A 31 -1.45 1.89 -13.49
N GLY A 32 -1.41 2.43 -14.70
CA GLY A 32 -1.31 1.65 -15.94
C GLY A 32 -2.13 2.25 -17.08
N THR A 33 -2.04 1.65 -18.26
CA THR A 33 -2.86 2.03 -19.43
C THR A 33 -4.33 1.65 -19.27
N GLN A 34 -4.61 0.61 -18.47
CA GLN A 34 -5.95 0.16 -18.12
C GLN A 34 -5.99 -0.20 -16.63
N ILE A 35 -7.12 0.09 -15.99
CA ILE A 35 -7.43 -0.42 -14.67
C ILE A 35 -7.94 -1.86 -14.83
N LEU A 36 -7.21 -2.80 -14.25
CA LEU A 36 -7.53 -4.20 -14.14
C LEU A 36 -7.84 -4.51 -12.68
N GLU A 37 -8.88 -5.31 -12.47
CA GLU A 37 -9.28 -5.77 -11.15
C GLU A 37 -9.48 -7.28 -11.16
N ALA A 38 -9.13 -7.93 -10.05
CA ALA A 38 -9.41 -9.34 -9.81
C ALA A 38 -10.21 -9.50 -8.53
N TYR A 39 -11.22 -10.37 -8.59
CA TYR A 39 -12.07 -10.73 -7.48
C TYR A 39 -12.02 -12.23 -7.26
N TRP A 40 -11.93 -12.64 -6.01
CA TRP A 40 -11.97 -14.02 -5.58
C TRP A 40 -12.84 -14.15 -4.32
N ASN A 41 -13.50 -15.30 -4.17
CA ASN A 41 -14.08 -15.71 -2.90
C ASN A 41 -13.98 -17.22 -2.68
N LYS A 42 -14.15 -17.65 -1.43
CA LYS A 42 -14.00 -19.05 -1.02
C LYS A 42 -14.92 -20.03 -1.76
N GLU A 43 -16.10 -19.59 -2.20
CA GLU A 43 -17.05 -20.46 -2.91
C GLU A 43 -16.54 -20.79 -4.31
N MET A 44 -15.69 -19.94 -4.90
CA MET A 44 -15.04 -20.22 -6.19
C MET A 44 -14.11 -21.43 -6.12
N MET A 45 -13.59 -21.80 -4.93
CA MET A 45 -12.78 -23.02 -4.77
C MET A 45 -13.52 -24.32 -5.09
N ARG A 46 -14.85 -24.26 -5.24
CA ARG A 46 -15.69 -25.41 -5.59
C ARG A 46 -15.76 -25.68 -7.09
N ALA A 47 -15.26 -24.77 -7.93
CA ALA A 47 -15.32 -24.86 -9.39
C ALA A 47 -13.93 -24.66 -9.99
N ILE A 48 -13.45 -25.66 -10.73
CA ILE A 48 -12.10 -25.65 -11.33
C ILE A 48 -11.93 -24.50 -12.32
N GLU A 49 -13.02 -24.08 -12.96
CA GLU A 49 -13.03 -23.04 -13.98
C GLU A 49 -12.75 -21.65 -13.42
N VAL A 50 -12.95 -21.42 -12.12
CA VAL A 50 -12.83 -20.10 -11.47
C VAL A 50 -12.07 -20.14 -10.15
N VAL A 51 -11.36 -21.25 -9.86
CA VAL A 51 -10.75 -21.54 -8.56
C VAL A 51 -9.83 -20.42 -8.03
N GLU A 52 -9.17 -19.67 -8.93
CA GLU A 52 -8.29 -18.56 -8.59
C GLU A 52 -8.90 -17.17 -8.85
N GLY A 53 -10.19 -17.12 -9.17
CA GLY A 53 -10.95 -15.88 -9.26
C GLY A 53 -11.31 -15.48 -10.68
N LEU A 54 -11.84 -14.26 -10.77
CA LEU A 54 -12.28 -13.61 -11.99
C LEU A 54 -11.51 -12.30 -12.13
N GLN A 55 -11.16 -11.93 -13.35
CA GLN A 55 -10.59 -10.64 -13.69
C GLN A 55 -11.57 -9.85 -14.54
N ASN A 56 -11.70 -8.57 -14.25
CA ASN A 56 -12.38 -7.60 -15.07
C ASN A 56 -11.37 -6.59 -15.64
N SER A 57 -11.42 -6.37 -16.95
CA SER A 57 -10.74 -5.23 -17.55
C SER A 57 -11.69 -4.04 -17.59
N GLY A 58 -11.37 -2.98 -16.84
CA GLY A 58 -12.16 -1.75 -16.79
C GLY A 58 -12.31 -1.07 -18.16
N ALA A 59 -11.48 -1.43 -19.15
CA ALA A 59 -11.57 -0.90 -20.50
C ALA A 59 -12.65 -1.58 -21.37
N SER A 60 -12.97 -2.86 -21.11
CA SER A 60 -13.88 -3.65 -21.95
C SER A 60 -15.07 -4.24 -21.22
N SER A 61 -15.18 -4.01 -19.90
CA SER A 61 -16.19 -4.64 -19.02
C SER A 61 -16.26 -6.16 -19.19
N THR A 62 -15.14 -6.76 -19.61
CA THR A 62 -15.06 -8.19 -19.90
C THR A 62 -14.59 -8.89 -18.65
N ILE A 63 -15.41 -9.84 -18.19
CA ILE A 63 -15.08 -10.71 -17.07
C ILE A 63 -14.55 -12.02 -17.62
N SER A 64 -13.33 -12.39 -17.23
CA SER A 64 -12.72 -13.66 -17.59
C SER A 64 -12.27 -14.42 -16.35
N ALA A 65 -12.33 -15.74 -16.39
CA ALA A 65 -11.77 -16.55 -15.34
C ALA A 65 -10.24 -16.48 -15.34
N LEU A 66 -9.65 -16.47 -14.14
CA LEU A 66 -8.21 -16.55 -13.96
C LEU A 66 -7.78 -18.00 -14.10
N THR A 67 -6.75 -18.23 -14.92
CA THR A 67 -6.18 -19.57 -15.11
C THR A 67 -5.47 -20.02 -13.84
N ILE A 68 -5.46 -21.32 -13.58
CA ILE A 68 -4.69 -21.89 -12.46
C ILE A 68 -3.23 -21.44 -12.54
N GLY A 69 -2.67 -20.97 -11.43
CA GLY A 69 -1.37 -20.34 -11.29
C GLY A 69 -1.33 -18.84 -11.57
N THR A 70 -2.44 -18.18 -11.91
CA THR A 70 -2.47 -16.76 -12.35
C THR A 70 -3.47 -15.87 -11.63
N GLY A 71 -4.10 -16.34 -10.56
CA GLY A 71 -5.08 -15.56 -9.81
C GLY A 71 -4.76 -15.34 -8.34
N ILE A 72 -5.80 -15.45 -7.52
CA ILE A 72 -5.79 -15.21 -6.08
C ILE A 72 -6.10 -16.52 -5.37
N LEU A 73 -5.32 -16.85 -4.34
CA LEU A 73 -5.56 -18.02 -3.50
C LEU A 73 -5.33 -17.71 -2.02
N PRO A 74 -5.95 -18.47 -1.10
CA PRO A 74 -5.61 -18.43 0.32
C PRO A 74 -4.13 -18.73 0.57
N TYR A 75 -3.54 -18.05 1.54
CA TYR A 75 -2.19 -18.29 2.01
C TYR A 75 -2.18 -18.55 3.52
N TYR A 76 -1.75 -19.75 3.94
CA TYR A 76 -1.84 -20.23 5.33
C TYR A 76 -0.63 -19.91 6.22
N GLY A 77 0.19 -18.94 5.82
CA GLY A 77 1.31 -18.46 6.64
C GLY A 77 2.26 -19.55 7.14
N GLY A 78 2.90 -19.29 8.29
CA GLY A 78 3.70 -20.26 9.04
C GLY A 78 5.15 -20.45 8.56
N THR A 79 5.55 -19.79 7.48
CA THR A 79 6.91 -19.87 6.95
C THR A 79 7.81 -18.88 7.69
N VAL A 80 8.93 -19.35 8.24
CA VAL A 80 10.01 -18.47 8.71
C VAL A 80 10.80 -18.01 7.49
N LEU A 81 10.84 -16.69 7.26
CA LEU A 81 11.57 -16.15 6.12
C LEU A 81 13.08 -16.21 6.36
N THR A 82 13.80 -16.74 5.39
CA THR A 82 15.26 -16.62 5.27
C THR A 82 15.62 -15.39 4.43
N SER A 83 16.90 -15.01 4.37
CA SER A 83 17.36 -13.96 3.46
C SER A 83 17.02 -14.27 1.99
N THR A 84 16.99 -15.55 1.60
CA THR A 84 16.63 -15.96 0.23
C THR A 84 15.14 -15.81 -0.04
N THR A 85 14.28 -16.24 0.89
CA THR A 85 12.82 -16.21 0.69
C THR A 85 12.21 -14.84 0.92
N ALA A 86 12.76 -14.04 1.84
CA ALA A 86 12.40 -12.63 1.98
C ALA A 86 12.75 -11.85 0.71
N GLY A 87 13.83 -12.25 0.02
CA GLY A 87 14.30 -11.63 -1.21
C GLY A 87 14.69 -10.18 -0.97
N THR A 88 14.15 -9.27 -1.77
CA THR A 88 14.33 -7.83 -1.59
C THR A 88 13.43 -7.33 -0.46
N THR A 89 14.03 -6.68 0.53
CA THR A 89 13.30 -6.09 1.66
C THR A 89 13.30 -4.57 1.64
N THR A 90 13.84 -3.97 0.57
CA THR A 90 13.72 -2.53 0.31
C THR A 90 12.25 -2.15 0.30
N TYR A 91 11.92 -1.02 0.91
CA TYR A 91 10.55 -0.49 0.89
C TYR A 91 10.03 -0.48 -0.56
N ALA A 92 8.78 -0.91 -0.74
CA ALA A 92 8.14 -1.08 -2.06
C ALA A 92 8.63 -2.24 -2.96
N GLU A 93 9.64 -3.03 -2.60
CA GLU A 93 10.20 -4.04 -3.52
C GLU A 93 9.97 -5.50 -3.09
N GLY A 94 9.31 -5.73 -1.95
CA GLY A 94 9.15 -7.05 -1.35
C GLY A 94 7.98 -7.87 -1.90
N VAL A 95 8.12 -9.20 -1.85
CA VAL A 95 7.09 -10.16 -2.25
C VAL A 95 6.29 -10.73 -1.08
N TYR A 96 6.81 -10.67 0.15
CA TYR A 96 6.04 -10.96 1.36
C TYR A 96 5.74 -9.64 2.05
N LEU A 97 4.47 -9.30 2.17
CA LEU A 97 4.02 -7.99 2.63
C LEU A 97 3.20 -8.14 3.91
N LYS A 98 3.48 -7.27 4.87
CA LYS A 98 2.69 -7.09 6.10
C LYS A 98 2.18 -5.66 6.19
N LYS A 99 1.23 -5.41 7.08
CA LYS A 99 0.73 -4.06 7.34
C LYS A 99 1.84 -3.12 7.80
N ASP A 100 1.82 -1.88 7.30
CA ASP A 100 2.71 -0.81 7.72
C ASP A 100 1.92 0.28 8.46
N ASP A 101 2.08 0.31 9.79
CA ASP A 101 1.41 1.29 10.67
C ASP A 101 2.40 2.35 11.20
N ARG A 102 3.57 2.47 10.57
CA ARG A 102 4.65 3.36 11.05
C ARG A 102 4.37 4.83 10.72
N ASP A 103 4.80 5.69 11.63
CA ASP A 103 4.87 7.15 11.43
C ASP A 103 6.28 7.54 10.96
N TYR A 104 6.41 8.07 9.74
CA TYR A 104 7.68 8.35 9.08
C TYR A 104 8.14 9.82 9.18
N ARG A 105 7.38 10.68 9.87
CA ARG A 105 7.58 12.15 9.91
C ARG A 105 8.88 12.64 10.53
N TYR A 106 9.64 11.77 11.16
CA TYR A 106 10.82 12.15 11.93
C TYR A 106 12.01 12.44 11.02
N ALA A 107 12.99 13.20 11.51
CA ALA A 107 14.25 13.48 10.80
C ALA A 107 15.42 12.56 11.20
N SER A 108 15.20 11.69 12.18
CA SER A 108 16.24 10.76 12.65
C SER A 108 15.65 9.51 13.26
N ALA A 109 16.43 8.43 13.25
CA ALA A 109 16.07 7.19 13.94
C ALA A 109 15.90 7.39 15.46
N ALA A 110 16.64 8.33 16.05
CA ALA A 110 16.59 8.61 17.49
C ALA A 110 15.26 9.26 17.93
N SER A 111 14.61 10.00 17.03
CA SER A 111 13.30 10.61 17.28
C SER A 111 12.13 9.75 16.78
N SER A 112 12.39 8.72 15.97
CA SER A 112 11.36 7.81 15.47
C SER A 112 11.09 6.67 16.46
N PRO A 113 9.84 6.42 16.85
CA PRO A 113 9.47 5.27 17.69
C PRO A 113 9.70 3.91 16.98
N HIS A 114 9.95 3.92 15.66
CA HIS A 114 10.17 2.72 14.85
C HIS A 114 11.55 2.64 14.22
N GLY A 115 12.45 3.60 14.53
CA GLY A 115 13.82 3.67 13.99
C GLY A 115 13.94 4.02 12.51
N LEU A 116 12.84 4.04 11.75
CA LEU A 116 12.75 4.51 10.36
C LEU A 116 12.14 5.90 10.30
N TYR A 117 12.56 6.70 9.32
CA TYR A 117 12.24 8.12 9.23
C TYR A 117 12.42 8.59 7.79
N ASP A 118 11.76 9.69 7.40
CA ASP A 118 11.88 10.20 6.03
C ASP A 118 12.00 11.72 5.92
N ALA A 119 11.85 12.49 7.01
CA ALA A 119 12.07 13.92 6.94
C ALA A 119 13.57 14.24 6.84
N VAL A 120 13.91 15.29 6.08
CA VAL A 120 15.31 15.62 5.77
C VAL A 120 16.03 16.32 6.92
N SER A 121 15.37 17.28 7.57
CA SER A 121 16.04 18.20 8.51
C SER A 121 15.34 18.33 9.86
N ASN A 122 14.01 18.37 9.88
CA ASN A 122 13.21 18.46 11.10
C ASN A 122 12.02 17.50 11.02
N THR A 123 11.41 17.18 12.15
CA THR A 123 10.14 16.44 12.15
C THR A 123 9.10 17.23 11.35
N ILE A 124 8.44 16.57 10.40
CA ILE A 124 7.32 17.13 9.66
C ILE A 124 6.11 17.14 10.59
N ASP A 125 5.80 18.28 11.20
CA ASP A 125 4.74 18.42 12.21
C ASP A 125 3.76 19.57 11.92
N THR A 126 3.99 20.33 10.85
CA THR A 126 3.14 21.47 10.50
C THR A 126 2.69 21.39 9.05
N TRP A 127 1.38 21.55 8.82
CA TRP A 127 0.79 21.75 7.50
C TRP A 127 0.42 23.21 7.31
N THR A 128 0.90 23.83 6.23
CA THR A 128 0.47 25.17 5.81
C THR A 128 -0.30 25.08 4.51
N LEU A 129 -1.59 25.42 4.54
CA LEU A 129 -2.39 25.52 3.32
C LEU A 129 -1.95 26.75 2.51
N GLY A 130 -1.59 26.53 1.25
CA GLY A 130 -1.33 27.59 0.27
C GLY A 130 -2.59 27.96 -0.50
N THR A 131 -3.10 27.02 -1.29
CA THR A 131 -4.29 27.22 -2.13
C THR A 131 -5.33 26.14 -1.91
N ALA A 132 -6.48 26.57 -1.38
CA ALA A 132 -7.61 25.69 -1.09
C ALA A 132 -8.20 25.03 -2.35
N SER A 133 -8.31 25.73 -3.48
CA SER A 133 -8.96 25.21 -4.70
C SER A 133 -8.16 24.11 -5.40
N THR A 134 -6.86 24.05 -5.17
CA THR A 134 -5.95 23.05 -5.73
C THR A 134 -5.45 22.06 -4.67
N HIS A 135 -5.92 22.21 -3.41
CA HIS A 135 -5.50 21.42 -2.26
C HIS A 135 -3.97 21.42 -2.05
N LYS A 136 -3.33 22.55 -2.38
CA LYS A 136 -1.88 22.70 -2.31
C LYS A 136 -1.43 23.42 -1.07
N GLY A 137 -0.28 23.03 -0.56
CA GLY A 137 0.36 23.62 0.59
C GLY A 137 1.78 23.11 0.75
N ASN A 138 2.30 23.21 1.96
CA ASN A 138 3.65 22.79 2.28
C ASN A 138 3.77 22.32 3.73
N PHE A 139 4.77 21.50 3.97
CA PHE A 139 5.28 21.10 5.27
C PHE A 139 6.26 22.15 5.82
N ASN A 140 6.70 21.96 7.05
CA ASN A 140 7.82 22.68 7.65
C ASN A 140 9.20 22.06 7.37
N ALA A 141 9.26 20.92 6.69
CA ALA A 141 10.50 20.25 6.28
C ALA A 141 10.28 19.41 5.02
N ASP A 142 11.35 19.17 4.27
CA ASP A 142 11.32 18.29 3.10
C ASP A 142 11.22 16.82 3.51
N ALA A 143 10.59 16.03 2.63
CA ALA A 143 10.66 14.57 2.68
C ALA A 143 11.79 14.07 1.78
N THR A 144 12.53 13.06 2.25
CA THR A 144 13.58 12.38 1.47
C THR A 144 12.97 11.63 0.30
N GLY A 145 11.72 11.16 0.44
CA GLY A 145 10.99 10.45 -0.61
C GLY A 145 11.19 8.94 -0.59
N THR A 146 11.81 8.39 0.47
CA THR A 146 12.00 6.94 0.61
C THR A 146 10.71 6.27 1.09
N TYR A 147 10.02 6.90 2.04
CA TYR A 147 8.80 6.36 2.65
C TYR A 147 7.59 7.27 2.43
N ILE A 148 7.78 8.59 2.49
CA ILE A 148 6.73 9.60 2.35
C ILE A 148 6.71 10.08 0.90
N GLY A 149 5.54 9.99 0.28
CA GLY A 149 5.31 10.37 -1.11
C GLY A 149 3.84 10.22 -1.51
N PRO A 150 3.52 10.25 -2.81
CA PRO A 150 2.17 10.00 -3.30
C PRO A 150 1.60 8.67 -2.77
N GLY A 151 0.36 8.68 -2.30
CA GLY A 151 -0.30 7.55 -1.65
C GLY A 151 -0.22 7.55 -0.13
N SER A 152 0.72 8.30 0.47
CA SER A 152 0.91 8.30 1.92
C SER A 152 -0.30 8.87 2.64
N PRO A 153 -0.81 8.20 3.70
CA PRO A 153 -1.82 8.78 4.56
C PRO A 153 -1.20 9.84 5.47
N ILE A 154 -1.88 10.97 5.64
CA ILE A 154 -1.47 12.05 6.52
C ILE A 154 -2.62 12.43 7.44
N LYS A 155 -2.35 12.62 8.73
CA LYS A 155 -3.32 13.06 9.72
C LYS A 155 -3.03 14.49 10.14
N ILE A 156 -3.99 15.39 9.91
CA ILE A 156 -3.91 16.81 10.29
C ILE A 156 -5.12 17.13 11.18
N ASP A 157 -4.87 17.64 12.37
CA ASP A 157 -5.90 17.99 13.37
C ASP A 157 -6.99 16.91 13.51
N GLY A 158 -6.57 15.67 13.77
CA GLY A 158 -7.49 14.55 13.94
C GLY A 158 -8.07 13.94 12.65
N ARG A 159 -7.86 14.52 11.46
CA ARG A 159 -8.47 14.08 10.19
C ARG A 159 -7.44 13.48 9.23
N TYR A 160 -7.82 12.38 8.58
CA TYR A 160 -6.98 11.71 7.59
C TYR A 160 -7.20 12.25 6.18
N TYR A 161 -6.10 12.40 5.45
CA TYR A 161 -6.00 12.76 4.05
C TYR A 161 -4.99 11.84 3.37
N SER A 162 -4.90 11.90 2.04
CA SER A 162 -3.83 11.26 1.26
C SER A 162 -2.97 12.31 0.56
N ILE A 163 -1.65 12.10 0.54
CA ILE A 163 -0.73 12.84 -0.31
C ILE A 163 -0.96 12.39 -1.76
N VAL A 164 -1.30 13.32 -2.63
CA VAL A 164 -1.56 13.07 -4.06
C VAL A 164 -0.33 13.38 -4.91
N ALA A 165 0.43 14.42 -4.53
CA ALA A 165 1.67 14.78 -5.20
C ALA A 165 2.69 15.32 -4.19
N LEU A 166 3.90 14.77 -4.26
CA LEU A 166 5.09 15.16 -3.52
C LEU A 166 6.30 14.52 -4.23
N THR A 167 7.35 15.29 -4.51
CA THR A 167 8.61 14.74 -5.05
C THR A 167 9.62 14.59 -3.93
N ALA A 168 10.52 13.62 -4.06
CA ALA A 168 11.69 13.49 -3.20
C ALA A 168 12.48 14.81 -3.11
N GLY A 169 12.87 15.20 -1.90
CA GLY A 169 13.57 16.45 -1.62
C GLY A 169 12.69 17.70 -1.65
N GLN A 170 11.36 17.55 -1.67
CA GLN A 170 10.41 18.65 -1.60
C GLN A 170 9.54 18.54 -0.35
N GLY A 171 8.81 19.62 -0.06
CA GLY A 171 7.84 19.69 1.00
C GLY A 171 7.86 21.02 1.71
N ILE A 172 8.99 21.71 1.80
CA ILE A 172 9.11 22.94 2.57
C ILE A 172 8.64 24.19 1.81
N SER A 173 8.78 24.22 0.48
CA SER A 173 8.44 25.42 -0.30
C SER A 173 6.95 25.48 -0.57
N SER A 174 6.44 26.69 -0.76
CA SER A 174 5.02 26.94 -1.01
C SER A 174 4.48 26.07 -2.14
N GLU A 175 3.36 25.40 -1.88
CA GLU A 175 2.59 24.60 -2.85
C GLU A 175 3.30 23.37 -3.43
N GLU A 176 4.32 22.84 -2.77
CA GLU A 176 5.01 21.62 -3.18
C GLU A 176 4.27 20.32 -2.83
N VAL A 177 3.31 20.38 -1.92
CA VAL A 177 2.52 19.22 -1.48
C VAL A 177 1.07 19.39 -1.93
N THR A 178 0.53 18.38 -2.60
CA THR A 178 -0.91 18.31 -2.93
C THR A 178 -1.58 17.20 -2.13
N LEU A 179 -2.69 17.51 -1.46
CA LEU A 179 -3.48 16.55 -0.69
C LEU A 179 -4.80 16.19 -1.40
N SER A 180 -5.42 15.08 -1.01
CA SER A 180 -6.71 14.62 -1.54
C SER A 180 -7.86 15.64 -1.42
N HIS A 181 -7.77 16.51 -0.41
CA HIS A 181 -8.68 17.60 -0.08
C HIS A 181 -7.84 18.71 0.54
N GLY A 182 -8.28 19.96 0.49
CA GLY A 182 -7.57 21.09 1.08
C GLY A 182 -7.89 21.22 2.57
N PRO A 183 -7.04 20.74 3.49
CA PRO A 183 -7.23 20.98 4.92
C PRO A 183 -6.87 22.43 5.21
N THR A 184 -7.49 23.04 6.21
CA THR A 184 -6.92 24.24 6.83
C THR A 184 -5.51 23.95 7.36
N SER A 185 -4.66 24.97 7.44
CA SER A 185 -3.36 24.84 8.14
C SER A 185 -3.57 24.29 9.56
N GLY A 186 -2.66 23.45 10.03
CA GLY A 186 -2.81 22.73 11.29
C GLY A 186 -1.63 21.83 11.62
N ASP A 187 -1.77 21.07 12.69
CA ASP A 187 -0.72 20.21 13.20
C ASP A 187 -0.79 18.85 12.52
N ILE A 188 0.36 18.39 12.02
CA ILE A 188 0.50 17.04 11.48
C ILE A 188 0.75 16.10 12.66
N GLU A 189 -0.11 15.10 12.80
CA GLU A 189 -0.06 14.11 13.88
C GLU A 189 0.54 12.77 13.43
N PHE A 190 0.51 12.49 12.12
CA PHE A 190 0.96 11.24 11.53
C PHE A 190 1.18 11.37 10.02
N ILE A 191 2.25 10.77 9.49
CA ILE A 191 2.41 10.51 8.05
C ILE A 191 2.90 9.05 7.90
N GLY A 192 2.08 8.23 7.26
CA GLY A 192 2.41 6.85 6.94
C GLY A 192 3.24 6.74 5.66
N GLY A 193 3.56 5.51 5.27
CA GLY A 193 4.29 5.27 4.03
C GLY A 193 3.43 5.40 2.78
N MET A 194 4.04 5.54 1.59
CA MET A 194 3.40 5.54 0.27
C MET A 194 2.46 4.36 0.05
N TYR A 195 2.77 3.25 0.72
CA TYR A 195 1.99 2.03 0.75
C TYR A 195 1.61 1.69 2.19
N THR A 196 0.39 1.18 2.40
CA THR A 196 -0.06 0.71 3.72
C THR A 196 0.51 -0.67 4.09
N THR A 197 1.40 -1.19 3.25
CA THR A 197 2.10 -2.46 3.46
C THR A 197 3.59 -2.27 3.28
N THR A 198 4.38 -3.12 3.92
CA THR A 198 5.83 -3.08 3.92
C THR A 198 6.37 -4.50 3.77
N PRO A 199 7.55 -4.68 3.14
CA PRO A 199 8.20 -5.98 3.07
C PRO A 199 8.43 -6.59 4.46
N MET A 200 8.22 -7.90 4.53
CA MET A 200 8.69 -8.71 5.63
C MET A 200 10.19 -8.98 5.48
N ILE A 201 10.89 -9.11 6.60
CA ILE A 201 12.34 -9.34 6.63
C ILE A 201 12.70 -10.76 7.05
N ALA A 202 13.95 -11.15 6.81
CA ALA A 202 14.48 -12.42 7.28
C ALA A 202 14.33 -12.55 8.81
N GLY A 203 13.91 -13.73 9.27
CA GLY A 203 13.61 -14.05 10.66
C GLY A 203 12.15 -13.88 11.05
N GLU A 204 11.34 -13.20 10.24
CA GLU A 204 9.89 -13.08 10.51
C GLU A 204 9.13 -14.33 10.09
N VAL A 205 8.04 -14.62 10.81
CA VAL A 205 7.09 -15.68 10.47
C VAL A 205 5.95 -15.07 9.68
N THR A 206 5.67 -15.62 8.50
CA THR A 206 4.55 -15.17 7.68
C THR A 206 3.21 -15.46 8.35
N LEU A 207 2.29 -14.52 8.24
CA LEU A 207 0.93 -14.66 8.76
C LEU A 207 -0.01 -15.17 7.66
N ASP A 208 -1.18 -15.66 8.09
CA ASP A 208 -2.29 -16.00 7.20
C ASP A 208 -2.71 -14.81 6.33
N GLY A 209 -3.20 -15.08 5.13
CA GLY A 209 -3.67 -14.05 4.20
C GLY A 209 -3.98 -14.62 2.83
N PHE A 210 -3.49 -13.96 1.78
CA PHE A 210 -3.67 -14.41 0.40
C PHE A 210 -2.40 -14.27 -0.43
N VAL A 211 -2.31 -15.05 -1.50
CA VAL A 211 -1.29 -14.93 -2.53
C VAL A 211 -1.93 -14.43 -3.82
N LEU A 212 -1.25 -13.50 -4.49
CA LEU A 212 -1.58 -12.95 -5.79
C LEU A 212 -0.47 -13.33 -6.77
N THR A 213 -0.78 -14.20 -7.73
CA THR A 213 0.15 -14.57 -8.80
C THR A 213 -0.10 -13.80 -10.10
N ASN A 214 -1.20 -13.04 -10.17
CA ASN A 214 -1.56 -12.25 -11.34
C ASN A 214 -0.62 -11.05 -11.53
N THR A 215 0.37 -11.19 -12.40
CA THR A 215 1.35 -10.14 -12.73
C THR A 215 0.82 -9.07 -13.69
N THR A 216 -0.37 -9.26 -14.25
CA THR A 216 -1.03 -8.22 -15.08
C THR A 216 -1.72 -7.16 -14.23
N ILE A 217 -2.16 -7.53 -13.02
CA ILE A 217 -2.66 -6.59 -12.01
C ILE A 217 -1.49 -6.13 -11.13
N ASN A 218 -0.67 -7.06 -10.64
CA ASN A 218 0.55 -6.78 -9.88
C ASN A 218 1.71 -6.34 -10.80
N VAL A 219 1.53 -5.24 -11.54
CA VAL A 219 2.54 -4.73 -12.48
C VAL A 219 3.71 -4.12 -11.71
N ASN A 220 4.94 -4.38 -12.15
CA ASN A 220 6.15 -3.83 -11.51
C ASN A 220 6.09 -2.29 -11.45
N ASP A 221 6.39 -1.73 -10.29
CA ASP A 221 6.39 -0.30 -9.96
C ASP A 221 5.03 0.40 -10.12
N ALA A 222 3.94 -0.36 -10.26
CA ALA A 222 2.59 0.19 -10.31
C ALA A 222 1.95 0.10 -8.93
N GLN A 223 1.41 1.22 -8.44
CA GLN A 223 0.63 1.19 -7.20
C GLN A 223 -0.59 0.28 -7.36
N CYS A 224 -0.77 -0.65 -6.42
CA CYS A 224 -1.89 -1.56 -6.35
C CYS A 224 -2.65 -1.33 -5.04
N ALA A 225 -3.94 -1.65 -5.06
CA ALA A 225 -4.78 -1.63 -3.87
C ALA A 225 -5.54 -2.95 -3.75
N PHE A 226 -5.92 -3.26 -2.51
CA PHE A 226 -6.69 -4.44 -2.21
C PHE A 226 -7.71 -4.19 -1.12
N GLU A 227 -8.68 -5.09 -1.09
CA GLU A 227 -9.60 -5.31 -0.01
C GLU A 227 -9.73 -6.81 0.23
N ALA A 228 -9.75 -7.22 1.49
CA ALA A 228 -9.94 -8.60 1.88
C ALA A 228 -10.76 -8.70 3.16
N GLY A 229 -11.55 -9.76 3.30
CA GLY A 229 -12.35 -9.93 4.50
C GLY A 229 -13.01 -11.30 4.64
N THR A 230 -13.72 -11.47 5.75
CA THR A 230 -14.51 -12.66 6.09
C THR A 230 -16.01 -12.32 6.01
N TYR A 231 -16.88 -13.27 5.65
CA TYR A 231 -18.33 -13.01 5.65
C TYR A 231 -18.95 -12.96 7.04
N ASP A 232 -18.36 -13.67 8.01
CA ASP A 232 -19.01 -13.96 9.29
C ASP A 232 -18.77 -12.91 10.39
N ARG A 233 -18.03 -11.83 10.09
CA ARG A 233 -17.68 -10.76 11.05
C ARG A 233 -17.40 -9.44 10.35
#